data_AF-A0A2E8MHF4-F1
#
_entry.id   AF-A0A2E8MHF4-F1
#
_cell.length_a   1.000
_cell.length_b   1.000
_cell.length_c   1.000
_cell.angle_alpha   90.00
_cell.angle_beta   90.00
_cell.angle_gamma   90.00
#
_symmetry.space_group_name_H-M   'P 1'
#
loop_
_entity.id
_entity.type
_entity.pdbx_description
1 polymer ?
#
loop_
_entity_poly.entity_id
_entity_poly.type
_entity_poly.pdbx_seq_one_letter_code
_entity_poly.pdbx_strand_id
1 'polypeptide(L)' 'MDTIYDIDLERRPANFTALSPLSFLARTARVYPEEVAIIHGPLRRTWGETASRCRQLASALARRGIKRGDTVAIMAP' A
#
# COMPACT_ATOMS: atom_id res chain seq x y z
N MET A 1 -26.28 -25.82 1.52
CA MET A 1 -26.90 -25.52 2.83
C MET A 1 -26.22 -24.25 3.26
N ASP A 2 -26.90 -23.12 3.13
CA ASP A 2 -26.31 -21.82 3.41
C ASP A 2 -26.10 -21.67 4.92
N THR A 3 -24.96 -21.13 5.32
CA THR A 3 -24.59 -20.92 6.71
C THR A 3 -25.02 -19.53 7.16
N ILE A 4 -24.98 -19.25 8.47
CA ILE A 4 -25.22 -17.89 9.00
C ILE A 4 -24.24 -16.86 8.44
N TYR A 5 -23.13 -17.29 7.84
CA TYR A 5 -22.13 -16.42 7.21
C TYR A 5 -22.47 -16.07 5.75
N ASP A 6 -23.53 -16.65 5.20
CA ASP A 6 -23.95 -16.47 3.81
C ASP A 6 -25.19 -15.57 3.66
N ILE A 7 -25.79 -15.12 4.78
CA ILE A 7 -27.01 -14.29 4.81
C ILE A 7 -26.64 -12.84 5.14
N ASP A 8 -27.15 -11.86 4.37
CA ASP A 8 -26.99 -10.41 4.57
C ASP A 8 -25.53 -9.89 4.67
N LEU A 9 -24.56 -10.70 4.25
CA LEU A 9 -23.12 -10.40 4.26
C LEU A 9 -22.57 -10.13 2.87
N GLU A 10 -23.43 -9.73 1.91
CA GLU A 10 -22.96 -9.39 0.57
C GLU A 10 -21.92 -8.26 0.63
N ARG A 11 -21.06 -8.24 -0.39
CA ARG A 11 -20.06 -7.18 -0.53
C ARG A 11 -20.76 -5.83 -0.65
N ARG A 12 -20.50 -4.97 0.32
CA ARG A 12 -21.00 -3.62 0.43
C ARG A 12 -19.87 -2.67 0.85
N PRO A 13 -20.03 -1.35 0.70
CA PRO A 13 -18.96 -0.41 1.04
C PRO A 13 -18.42 -0.52 2.48
N ALA A 14 -19.22 -1.05 3.41
CA ALA A 14 -18.82 -1.25 4.80
C ALA A 14 -17.88 -2.45 5.04
N ASN A 15 -17.99 -3.52 4.24
CA ASN A 15 -17.24 -4.78 4.44
C ASN A 15 -16.31 -5.14 3.26
N PHE A 16 -16.38 -4.41 2.15
CA PHE A 16 -15.57 -4.68 0.97
C PHE A 16 -14.93 -3.41 0.42
N THR A 17 -13.63 -3.51 0.16
CA THR A 17 -12.87 -2.56 -0.64
C THR A 17 -11.82 -3.37 -1.40
N ALA A 18 -11.64 -3.09 -2.69
CA ALA A 18 -10.58 -3.73 -3.45
C ALA A 18 -9.22 -3.31 -2.87
N LEU A 19 -8.47 -4.27 -2.34
CA LEU A 19 -7.14 -4.04 -1.81
C LEU A 19 -6.20 -3.72 -2.98
N SER A 20 -5.52 -2.59 -2.87
CA SER A 20 -4.38 -2.24 -3.71
C SER A 20 -3.14 -2.07 -2.82
N PRO A 21 -1.92 -2.24 -3.35
CA PRO A 21 -0.71 -1.93 -2.62
C PRO A 21 -0.70 -0.50 -2.05
N LEU A 22 -1.32 0.45 -2.79
CA LEU A 22 -1.44 1.84 -2.36
C LEU A 22 -2.38 2.01 -1.17
N SER A 23 -3.57 1.39 -1.21
CA SER A 23 -4.54 1.47 -0.10
C SER A 23 -4.04 0.74 1.13
N PHE A 24 -3.33 -0.38 0.95
CA PHE A 24 -2.66 -1.08 2.04
C PHE A 24 -1.58 -0.22 2.70
N LEU A 25 -0.62 0.31 1.93
CA LEU A 25 0.46 1.17 2.46
C LEU A 25 -0.07 2.41 3.19
N ALA A 26 -1.13 3.04 2.65
CA ALA A 26 -1.74 4.21 3.28
C ALA A 26 -2.42 3.86 4.61
N ARG A 27 -3.04 2.68 4.72
CA ARG A 27 -3.68 2.21 5.95
C ARG A 27 -2.63 1.81 7.00
N THR A 28 -1.65 0.98 6.63
CA THR A 28 -0.66 0.48 7.59
C THR A 28 0.21 1.61 8.14
N ALA A 29 0.66 2.54 7.31
CA ALA A 29 1.42 3.70 7.79
C ALA A 29 0.61 4.66 8.67
N ARG A 30 -0.72 4.61 8.63
CA ARG A 30 -1.60 5.39 9.51
C ARG A 30 -1.84 4.69 10.84
N VAL A 31 -2.11 3.38 10.80
CA VAL A 31 -2.51 2.60 11.98
C VAL A 31 -1.30 2.11 12.77
N TYR A 32 -0.20 1.77 12.08
CA TYR A 32 1.00 1.16 12.65
C TYR A 32 2.29 1.89 12.22
N PRO A 33 2.40 3.22 12.41
CA PRO A 33 3.50 4.01 11.85
C PRO A 33 4.88 3.56 12.32
N GLU A 34 5.01 3.12 13.57
CA GLU A 34 6.28 2.74 14.21
C GLU A 34 6.59 1.24 14.09
N GLU A 35 5.64 0.43 13.61
CA GLU A 35 5.86 -1.01 13.44
C GLU A 35 6.80 -1.28 12.26
N VAL A 36 7.66 -2.29 12.41
CA VAL A 36 8.65 -2.66 11.40
C VAL A 36 7.95 -3.23 10.16
N ALA A 37 8.18 -2.58 9.01
CA ALA A 37 7.66 -2.96 7.71
C ALA A 37 8.66 -3.77 6.86
N ILE A 38 9.94 -3.38 6.92
CA ILE A 38 11.00 -3.95 6.09
C ILE A 38 12.19 -4.29 6.98
N ILE A 39 12.70 -5.52 6.81
CA ILE A 39 13.98 -5.97 7.37
C ILE A 39 14.86 -6.42 6.20
N HIS A 40 16.03 -5.80 6.04
CA HIS A 40 17.01 -6.18 5.02
C HIS A 40 18.43 -6.06 5.57
N GLY A 41 19.03 -7.18 5.97
CA GLY A 41 20.28 -7.18 6.72
C GLY A 41 20.13 -6.36 8.01
N PRO A 42 21.01 -5.39 8.29
CA PRO A 42 20.89 -4.52 9.46
C PRO A 42 19.79 -3.46 9.33
N LEU A 43 19.27 -3.21 8.12
CA LEU A 43 18.24 -2.22 7.89
C LEU A 43 16.91 -2.69 8.49
N ARG A 44 16.36 -1.87 9.38
CA ARG A 44 14.95 -1.93 9.80
C ARG A 44 14.29 -0.63 9.38
N ARG A 45 13.12 -0.72 8.75
CA ARG A 45 12.30 0.46 8.44
C ARG A 45 10.87 0.27 8.93
N THR A 46 10.31 1.32 9.49
CA THR A 46 8.91 1.32 9.93
C THR A 46 7.96 1.54 8.76
N TRP A 47 6.66 1.32 8.97
CA TRP A 47 5.64 1.65 7.97
C TRP A 47 5.58 3.14 7.65
N GLY A 48 5.79 4.01 8.65
CA GLY A 48 5.85 5.46 8.48
C GLY A 48 6.99 5.88 7.55
N GLU A 49 8.19 5.37 7.79
CA GLU A 49 9.37 5.62 6.96
C GLU A 49 9.19 5.10 5.53
N THR A 50 8.68 3.87 5.40
CA THR A 50 8.43 3.23 4.10
C THR A 50 7.45 4.06 3.27
N ALA A 51 6.34 4.50 3.86
CA ALA A 51 5.36 5.34 3.18
C ALA A 51 5.93 6.72 2.80
N SER A 52 6.73 7.34 3.67
CA SER A 52 7.40 8.61 3.37
C SER A 52 8.32 8.47 2.15
N ARG A 53 9.16 7.44 2.11
CA ARG A 53 10.07 7.16 0.98
C ARG A 53 9.32 6.91 -0.32
N CYS A 54 8.26 6.10 -0.30
CA CYS A 54 7.43 5.85 -1.48
C CYS A 54 6.81 7.15 -2.02
N ARG A 55 6.30 8.04 -1.13
CA ARG A 55 5.73 9.33 -1.55
C ARG A 55 6.79 10.27 -2.12
N GLN A 56 8.00 10.29 -1.56
CA GLN A 56 9.10 11.09 -2.09
C GLN A 56 9.47 10.66 -3.52
N LEU A 57 9.59 9.36 -3.77
CA LEU A 57 9.83 8.82 -5.12
C LEU A 57 8.67 9.14 -6.07
N ALA A 58 7.43 8.91 -5.64
CA ALA A 58 6.24 9.22 -6.43
C ALA A 58 6.18 10.70 -6.82
N SER A 59 6.48 11.61 -5.88
CA SER A 59 6.57 13.05 -6.14
C SER A 59 7.69 13.40 -7.14
N ALA A 60 8.85 12.74 -7.05
CA ALA A 60 9.94 12.95 -8.00
C ALA A 60 9.60 12.45 -9.41
N LEU A 61 8.86 11.36 -9.54
CA LEU A 61 8.36 10.84 -10.83
C LEU A 61 7.26 11.73 -11.42
N ALA A 62 6.31 12.18 -10.59
CA ALA A 62 5.25 13.10 -11.02
C ALA A 62 5.83 14.43 -11.53
N ARG A 63 6.86 14.98 -10.84
CA ARG A 63 7.57 16.18 -11.30
C ARG A 63 8.35 15.98 -12.60
N ARG A 64 8.68 14.74 -12.95
CA ARG A 64 9.28 14.37 -14.25
C ARG A 64 8.24 14.12 -15.34
N GLY A 65 6.96 14.36 -15.05
CA GLY A 65 5.88 14.26 -16.02
C GLY A 65 5.30 12.85 -16.21
N ILE A 66 5.68 11.88 -15.37
CA ILE A 66 5.13 10.51 -15.41
C ILE A 66 3.68 10.53 -14.93
N LYS A 67 2.80 9.85 -15.68
CA LYS A 67 1.36 9.81 -15.48
C LYS A 67 0.83 8.38 -15.42
N ARG A 68 -0.45 8.28 -15.07
CA ARG A 68 -1.20 7.02 -15.14
C ARG A 68 -1.17 6.50 -16.58
N GLY A 69 -0.78 5.24 -16.75
CA GLY A 69 -0.68 4.57 -18.06
C GLY A 69 0.73 4.55 -18.64
N ASP A 70 1.65 5.36 -18.11
CA ASP A 70 3.03 5.35 -18.57
C ASP A 70 3.76 4.07 -18.14
N THR A 71 4.57 3.53 -19.04
CA THR A 71 5.41 2.37 -18.75
C THR A 71 6.72 2.83 -18.11
N VAL A 72 7.07 2.24 -16.97
CA VAL A 72 8.30 2.54 -16.22
C VAL A 72 9.10 1.24 -16.05
N ALA A 73 10.32 1.21 -16.56
CA ALA A 73 11.26 0.12 -16.31
C ALA A 73 12.03 0.37 -15.00
N ILE A 74 12.21 -0.67 -14.20
CA ILE A 74 13.02 -0.64 -12.97
C ILE A 74 14.13 -1.68 -13.12
N MET A 75 15.38 -1.24 -13.01
CA MET A 75 16.54 -2.12 -12.90
C MET A 75 17.11 -1.97 -11.49
N ALA A 76 17.03 -3.03 -10.70
CA ALA A 76 17.51 -3.11 -9.33
C ALA A 76 18.22 -4.46 -9.10
N PRO A 77 19.24 -4.52 -8.23
CA PRO A 77 19.96 -5.75 -7.90
C PRO A 77 19.12 -6.76 -7.12
#